data_AF-A0A0M7ML37-F1
#
_entry.id   AF-A0A0M7ML37-F1
#
_cell.length_a   1.000
_cell.length_b   1.000
_cell.length_c   1.000
_cell.angle_alpha   90.00
_cell.angle_beta   90.00
_cell.angle_gamma   90.00
#
_symmetry.space_group_name_H-M   'P 1'
#
loop_
_entity.id
_entity.type
_entity.pdbx_description
1 polymer ?
#
loop_
_entity_poly.entity_id
_entity_poly.type
_entity_poly.pdbx_seq_one_letter_code
_entity_poly.pdbx_strand_id
1 'polypeptide(L)' 'MTETEKLLISAQDLARRIFEEPSEKAVMDLFQELCAERDRMAWATDDRVGATVH' A
#
# COMPACT_ATOMS: atom_id res chain seq x y z
N MET A 1 12.36 5.13 8.52
CA MET A 1 11.57 4.88 7.29
C MET A 1 10.15 5.32 7.52
N THR A 2 9.68 6.23 6.67
CA THR A 2 8.27 6.63 6.57
C THR A 2 7.42 5.48 6.04
N GLU A 3 6.11 5.54 6.26
CA GLU A 3 5.21 4.51 5.74
C GLU A 3 5.14 4.48 4.21
N THR A 4 5.28 5.64 3.58
CA THR A 4 5.38 5.77 2.12
C THR A 4 6.59 5.00 1.58
N GLU A 5 7.75 5.10 2.23
CA GLU A 5 8.93 4.31 1.85
C GLU A 5 8.70 2.81 2.00
N LYS A 6 7.98 2.37 3.05
CA LYS A 6 7.64 0.95 3.22
C LYS A 6 6.76 0.44 2.09
N LEU A 7 5.73 1.20 1.72
CA LEU A 7 4.86 0.86 0.58
C LEU A 7 5.65 0.77 -0.73
N LEU A 8 6.59 1.68 -0.96
CA LEU A 8 7.39 1.69 -2.18
C LEU A 8 8.32 0.48 -2.27
N ILE A 9 8.88 0.05 -1.14
CA ILE A 9 9.70 -1.17 -1.05
C ILE A 9 8.84 -2.41 -1.33
N SER A 10 7.64 -2.48 -0.75
CA SER A 10 6.69 -3.56 -1.00
C SER A 10 6.26 -3.63 -2.47
N ALA A 11 5.96 -2.49 -3.09
CA ALA A 11 5.61 -2.43 -4.51
C ALA A 11 6.76 -2.93 -5.41
N GLN A 12 8.01 -2.54 -5.11
CA GLN A 12 9.18 -3.01 -5.86
C GLN A 12 9.49 -4.50 -5.66
N ASP A 13 9.30 -5.03 -4.45
CA ASP A 13 9.41 -6.48 -4.20
C ASP A 13 8.36 -7.25 -5.00
N LEU A 14 7.11 -6.79 -4.94
CA LEU A 14 6.00 -7.41 -5.63
C LEU A 14 6.18 -7.37 -7.15
N ALA A 15 6.59 -6.22 -7.70
CA ALA A 15 6.87 -6.08 -9.12
C ALA A 15 7.96 -7.04 -9.60
N ARG A 16 9.06 -7.20 -8.84
CA ARG A 16 10.15 -8.14 -9.15
C ARG A 16 9.73 -9.61 -9.09
N ARG A 17 8.66 -9.93 -8.36
CA ARG A 17 8.13 -11.30 -8.21
C ARG A 17 7.10 -11.63 -9.27
N ILE A 18 6.37 -10.64 -9.76
CA ILE A 18 5.32 -10.79 -10.77
C ILE A 18 5.91 -10.66 -12.19
N PHE A 19 6.83 -9.72 -12.38
CA PHE A 19 7.42 -9.40 -13.68
C PHE A 19 8.91 -9.78 -13.70
N GLU A 20 9.34 -10.47 -14.75
CA GLU A 20 10.76 -10.77 -14.99
C GLU A 20 11.58 -9.48 -15.22
N GLU A 21 10.99 -8.49 -15.88
CA GLU A 21 11.54 -7.14 -16.02
C GLU A 21 10.49 -6.10 -15.56
N PRO A 22 10.47 -5.73 -14.27
CA PRO A 22 9.53 -4.75 -13.76
C PRO A 22 9.87 -3.37 -14.30
N SER A 23 8.98 -2.81 -15.13
CA SER A 23 9.08 -1.41 -15.54
C SER A 23 8.72 -0.48 -14.39
N GLU A 24 9.26 0.75 -14.42
CA GLU A 24 8.91 1.79 -13.45
C GLU A 24 7.39 2.01 -13.39
N LYS A 25 6.71 1.95 -14.53
CA LYS A 25 5.26 2.04 -14.59
C LYS A 25 4.56 0.93 -13.80
N ALA A 26 5.00 -0.32 -13.92
CA ALA A 26 4.41 -1.44 -13.18
C ALA A 26 4.60 -1.29 -11.66
N VAL A 27 5.77 -0.81 -11.22
CA VAL A 27 6.05 -0.50 -9.82
C VAL A 27 5.14 0.63 -9.33
N MET A 28 4.97 1.69 -10.13
CA MET A 28 4.13 2.84 -9.78
C MET A 28 2.63 2.47 -9.72
N ASP A 29 2.14 1.63 -10.66
CA ASP A 29 0.78 1.10 -10.63
C ASP A 29 0.53 0.29 -9.34
N LEU A 30 1.44 -0.63 -8.98
CA LEU A 30 1.35 -1.40 -7.73
C LEU A 30 1.44 -0.52 -6.48
N PHE A 31 2.30 0.50 -6.51
CA PHE A 31 2.43 1.44 -5.40
C PHE A 31 1.14 2.27 -5.19
N GLN A 32 0.52 2.75 -6.27
CA GLN A 32 -0.76 3.46 -6.21
C GLN A 32 -1.87 2.56 -5.66
N GLU A 33 -1.92 1.30 -6.08
CA GLU A 33 -2.89 0.33 -5.58
C GLU A 33 -2.71 0.08 -4.08
N LEU A 34 -1.48 -0.14 -3.61
CA LEU A 34 -1.16 -0.29 -2.19
C LEU A 34 -1.48 0.98 -1.37
N CYS A 35 -1.27 2.16 -1.95
CA CYS A 35 -1.62 3.42 -1.30
C CYS A 35 -3.14 3.56 -1.18
N ALA A 36 -3.89 3.27 -2.23
CA ALA A 36 -5.34 3.31 -2.25
C ALA A 36 -5.98 2.23 -1.35
N GLU A 37 -5.36 1.05 -1.25
CA GLU A 37 -5.77 0.01 -0.31
C GLU A 37 -5.55 0.47 1.14
N ARG A 38 -4.38 1.06 1.43
CA ARG A 38 -4.08 1.57 2.76
C ARG A 38 -4.96 2.74 3.15
N ASP A 39 -5.26 3.64 2.24
CA ASP A 39 -6.18 4.76 2.45
C ASP A 39 -7.59 4.26 2.77
N ARG A 40 -8.08 3.25 2.03
CA ARG A 40 -9.34 2.55 2.35
C ARG A 40 -9.30 1.83 3.69
N MET A 41 -8.20 1.15 4.02
CA MET A 41 -8.04 0.48 5.32
C MET A 41 -7.90 1.48 6.46
N ALA A 42 -7.24 2.62 6.25
CA ALA A 42 -7.09 3.69 7.23
C ALA A 42 -8.45 4.23 7.64
N TRP A 43 -9.35 4.49 6.68
CA TRP A 43 -10.74 4.85 6.96
C TRP A 43 -11.51 3.71 7.65
N ALA A 44 -11.28 2.45 7.28
CA ALA A 44 -11.93 1.31 7.93
C ALA A 44 -11.41 1.03 9.36
N THR A 45 -10.19 1.48 9.70
CA THR A 45 -9.66 1.41 11.07
C THR A 45 -10.06 2.59 11.93
N ASP A 46 -10.35 3.76 11.33
CA ASP A 46 -10.85 4.94 12.06
C ASP A 46 -12.23 4.65 12.70
N ASP A 47 -13.12 3.94 11.98
CA ASP A 47 -14.43 3.51 12.49
C ASP A 47 -14.32 2.52 13.69
N ARG A 48 -13.26 1.70 13.72
CA ARG A 48 -13.02 0.74 14.83
C ARG A 48 -12.40 1.37 16.07
N VAL A 49 -11.73 2.51 15.94
CA VAL A 49 -11.20 3.27 17.09
C VAL A 49 -12.31 4.12 17.73
N GLY A 50 -13.36 4.49 16.98
CA GLY A 50 -14.56 5.15 17.52
C GLY A 50 -15.52 4.23 18.28
N ALA A 51 -15.55 2.93 17.99
CA ALA A 51 -16.46 1.95 18.60
C ALA A 51 -15.95 1.36 19.94
N THR A 52 -15.20 2.12 20.73
CA THR A 52 -14.92 1.78 22.14
C THR A 52 -15.57 2.81 23.08
N VAL A 53 -16.86 3.09 22.90
CA VAL A 53 -17.68 3.79 23.90
C VAL A 53 -19.07 3.14 23.96
N HIS A 54 -19.28 2.24 24.92
CA HIS A 54 -20.26 2.40 26.02
C HIS A 54 -20.26 1.15 26.92
#